data_AF-A0A9Q5HVC8-F1
#
_entry.id   AF-A0A9Q5HVC8-F1
#
_cell.length_a   1.000
_cell.length_b   1.000
_cell.length_c   1.000
_cell.angle_alpha   90.00
_cell.angle_beta   90.00
_cell.angle_gamma   90.00
#
_symmetry.space_group_name_H-M   'P 1'
#
loop_
_entity.id
_entity.type
_entity.pdbx_description
1 polymer ?
#
loop_
_entity_poly.entity_id
_entity_poly.type
_entity_poly.pdbx_seq_one_letter_code
_entity_poly.pdbx_strand_id
1 'polypeptide(L)'
;MTRLPIDRIRPCWSKGEKLGTTRRFVDRSSRSHALTYSPSADLLLNVSLLQTLTASWPESLIILIEHGYWLRVTLGAQLLGERAFKELSPGQISSLASNPDPLKNLDPDDRSSHLSKILIPRPPDTENNTQVKNYIASVMKRLDWGVEEDSFVSDTPYGPKRFTNVIATKDPDAPRRVIVAAHFDSKFFSSYPQNQFVGATDSAMPCALMLDLAEALDPLLNRRKEQLEEGLLEDEDVADTTLQLVFFDGEEAFKDWTDMDSVYGARHLAEKWTSTYLPPRSKRRLSTTTTELASIEHLILLDLLGAKDPRVQSFFLDTAWLFDALISSEQRLADSGALGLNVDVKGFKSFFVPRKDTLHNYGFISDDHVPFMQRGVSILHIITNPFPRVWHKLKDDASALDKDTMIRWNLIMRVFMSEYLGLEPDEKKGKLSRDNGDLIDLQVDIVMATRTKHARAAAPVRFAPEEIEDFDMGDVQDDDGVIDMISIMQEFQKKKNAKASTRSAAFQTKKNALISGARKEAETMAREGRAYIEQCKTRIDEMRAQETVTDEMMKDVMQLWSVHEDSFQALLSVYPELIEDLSPQRAQIVNAASAMLETHPLAREASRKRLMKNARKNMEAGIEAQKVV
;
A
#
# COMPACT_ATOMS: atom_id res chain seq x y z
N MET A 1 -42.09 -70.47 27.29
CA MET A 1 -41.89 -71.87 26.84
C MET A 1 -41.62 -71.83 25.33
N THR A 2 -40.65 -72.52 24.72
CA THR A 2 -39.53 -73.33 25.27
C THR A 2 -38.46 -73.60 24.20
N ARG A 3 -37.18 -73.37 24.54
CA ARG A 3 -35.95 -74.16 24.22
C ARG A 3 -35.44 -74.40 22.77
N LEU A 4 -34.17 -74.02 22.62
CA LEU A 4 -32.99 -74.62 21.92
C LEU A 4 -32.90 -76.18 22.01
N PRO A 5 -31.96 -76.97 21.37
CA PRO A 5 -30.50 -76.67 21.33
C PRO A 5 -29.49 -77.39 20.36
N ILE A 6 -28.19 -77.06 20.54
CA ILE A 6 -26.99 -77.95 20.44
C ILE A 6 -26.48 -78.30 19.01
N ASP A 7 -25.19 -78.58 18.66
CA ASP A 7 -23.84 -78.79 19.28
C ASP A 7 -22.74 -78.63 18.16
N ARG A 8 -21.39 -78.74 18.26
CA ARG A 8 -20.28 -78.72 19.27
C ARG A 8 -18.90 -78.62 18.52
N ILE A 9 -17.78 -78.60 19.27
CA ILE A 9 -16.38 -79.08 18.95
C ILE A 9 -15.27 -78.01 18.74
N ARG A 10 -14.07 -78.37 19.24
CA ARG A 10 -12.77 -77.67 19.44
C ARG A 10 -11.64 -78.73 19.32
N PRO A 11 -10.34 -78.42 19.07
CA PRO A 11 -9.40 -78.09 20.17
C PRO A 11 -8.17 -77.21 19.76
N CYS A 12 -7.15 -77.10 20.64
CA CYS A 12 -5.94 -76.26 20.51
C CYS A 12 -4.74 -76.77 21.36
N TRP A 13 -3.50 -76.73 20.85
CA TRP A 13 -2.19 -77.01 21.52
C TRP A 13 -1.08 -76.11 20.87
N SER A 14 -0.45 -75.14 21.56
CA SER A 14 0.87 -75.17 22.26
C SER A 14 2.13 -75.38 21.38
N LYS A 15 3.00 -74.37 21.16
CA LYS A 15 4.13 -73.84 21.99
C LYS A 15 5.44 -74.67 21.99
N GLY A 16 6.58 -74.07 21.62
CA GLY A 16 7.93 -74.63 21.86
C GLY A 16 9.09 -73.94 21.11
N GLU A 17 10.19 -73.69 21.81
CA GLU A 17 11.44 -72.98 21.43
C GLU A 17 12.40 -73.83 20.53
N LYS A 18 13.66 -73.49 20.14
CA LYS A 18 14.74 -72.66 20.75
C LYS A 18 15.97 -72.50 19.79
N LEU A 19 16.81 -71.44 19.98
CA LEU A 19 18.20 -71.23 19.44
C LEU A 19 18.32 -71.19 17.88
N GLY A 20 19.26 -70.52 17.19
CA GLY A 20 20.56 -69.85 17.41
C GLY A 20 21.39 -69.99 16.08
N THR A 21 22.42 -69.22 15.68
CA THR A 21 23.19 -68.12 16.31
C THR A 21 24.01 -67.34 15.23
N THR A 22 24.20 -66.02 15.40
CA THR A 22 25.30 -65.16 14.84
C THR A 22 25.65 -65.14 13.33
N ARG A 23 25.67 -63.91 12.77
CA ARG A 23 26.92 -63.17 12.44
C ARG A 23 26.72 -61.65 12.66
N ARG A 24 27.80 -60.91 12.90
CA ARG A 24 27.83 -59.45 13.15
C ARG A 24 28.62 -58.73 12.06
N PHE A 25 28.27 -57.47 11.77
CA PHE A 25 29.13 -56.27 11.74
C PHE A 25 28.18 -55.10 11.34
N VAL A 26 27.59 -54.38 12.30
CA VAL A 26 28.14 -53.19 13.00
C VAL A 26 28.34 -52.00 12.06
N ASP A 27 27.40 -51.04 12.13
CA ASP A 27 27.74 -49.67 12.51
C ASP A 27 26.63 -49.09 13.42
N ARG A 28 26.80 -47.87 13.94
CA ARG A 28 26.05 -47.26 15.04
C ARG A 28 24.94 -46.32 14.57
N SER A 29 23.75 -46.47 15.16
CA SER A 29 22.79 -45.37 15.33
C SER A 29 22.30 -45.33 16.77
N SER A 30 22.26 -44.14 17.37
CA SER A 30 21.81 -43.91 18.75
C SER A 30 20.28 -43.96 18.88
N ARG A 31 19.80 -44.42 20.04
CA ARG A 31 18.36 -44.47 20.33
C ARG A 31 17.78 -43.06 20.50
N SER A 32 16.62 -42.82 19.89
CA SER A 32 15.57 -41.97 20.45
C SER A 32 14.22 -42.67 20.21
N HIS A 33 13.26 -42.47 21.12
CA HIS A 33 11.95 -43.12 21.00
C HIS A 33 11.01 -42.26 20.16
N ALA A 34 10.43 -42.84 19.10
CA ALA A 34 9.26 -42.26 18.45
C ALA A 34 8.04 -42.40 19.37
N LEU A 35 7.56 -41.28 19.92
CA LEU A 35 6.24 -41.17 20.53
C LEU A 35 5.31 -40.43 19.57
N THR A 36 4.16 -41.02 19.27
CA THR A 36 3.10 -40.39 18.47
C THR A 36 2.46 -39.26 19.28
N TYR A 37 2.68 -38.01 18.86
CA TYR A 37 2.12 -36.84 19.52
C TYR A 37 0.65 -36.65 19.14
N SER A 38 -0.20 -36.30 20.11
CA SER A 38 -1.62 -35.97 19.91
C SER A 38 -1.86 -34.55 20.43
N PRO A 39 -2.33 -33.58 19.63
CA PRO A 39 -2.35 -32.16 20.01
C PRO A 39 -3.28 -31.78 21.18
N SER A 40 -4.10 -32.71 21.68
CA SER A 40 -5.19 -32.45 22.61
C SER A 40 -4.82 -32.55 24.11
N ALA A 41 -3.54 -32.73 24.45
CA ALA A 41 -3.10 -32.92 25.85
C ALA A 41 -2.51 -31.66 26.51
N ASP A 42 -1.63 -30.93 25.81
CA ASP A 42 -0.84 -29.84 26.42
C ASP A 42 -1.66 -28.58 26.74
N LEU A 43 -2.78 -28.41 26.04
CA LEU A 43 -3.72 -27.29 26.22
C LEU A 43 -4.38 -27.28 27.60
N LEU A 44 -4.48 -28.42 28.28
CA LEU A 44 -5.04 -28.52 29.64
C LEU A 44 -3.99 -28.36 30.74
N LEU A 45 -2.72 -28.66 30.46
CA LEU A 45 -1.63 -28.52 31.44
C LEU A 45 -1.17 -27.07 31.61
N ASN A 46 -1.13 -26.27 30.53
CA ASN A 46 -0.72 -24.86 30.61
C ASN A 46 -1.75 -23.96 31.32
N VAL A 47 -3.05 -24.24 31.20
CA VAL A 47 -4.11 -23.45 31.87
C VAL A 47 -4.02 -23.58 33.40
N SER A 48 -3.78 -24.79 33.91
CA SER A 48 -3.64 -25.06 35.36
C SER A 48 -2.42 -24.35 35.98
N LEU A 49 -1.33 -24.19 35.23
CA LEU A 49 -0.14 -23.48 35.69
C LEU A 49 -0.34 -21.95 35.71
N LEU A 50 -1.07 -21.39 34.75
CA LEU A 50 -1.40 -19.97 34.71
C LEU A 50 -2.41 -19.57 35.80
N GLN A 51 -3.40 -20.42 36.09
CA GLN A 51 -4.37 -20.19 37.16
C GLN A 51 -3.75 -20.25 38.58
N THR A 52 -2.59 -20.90 38.75
CA THR A 52 -1.89 -20.97 40.05
C THR A 52 -0.83 -19.89 40.24
N LEU A 53 -0.40 -19.20 39.18
CA LEU A 53 0.58 -18.11 39.23
C LEU A 53 -0.03 -16.69 39.24
N THR A 54 -1.33 -16.56 38.94
CA THR A 54 -2.06 -15.28 38.87
C THR A 54 -2.74 -14.88 40.19
N ALA A 55 -3.00 -15.82 41.09
CA ALA A 55 -3.76 -15.63 42.34
C ALA A 55 -3.10 -14.76 43.43
N SER A 56 -1.99 -14.07 43.14
CA SER A 56 -1.25 -13.20 44.06
C SER A 56 -0.86 -11.84 43.47
N TRP A 57 -1.43 -11.48 42.31
CA TRP A 57 -1.17 -10.19 41.65
C TRP A 57 -2.29 -9.20 42.00
N PRO A 58 -1.99 -7.93 42.36
CA PRO A 58 -3.02 -6.92 42.54
C PRO A 58 -3.84 -6.74 41.26
N GLU A 59 -5.15 -6.52 41.40
CA GLU A 59 -6.08 -6.37 40.27
C GLU A 59 -5.64 -5.24 39.32
N SER A 60 -5.04 -4.17 39.87
CA SER A 60 -4.44 -3.08 39.10
C SER A 60 -3.35 -3.52 38.11
N LEU A 61 -2.63 -4.62 38.36
CA LEU A 61 -1.66 -5.16 37.40
C LEU A 61 -2.30 -6.02 36.31
N ILE A 62 -3.42 -6.69 36.60
CA ILE A 62 -4.21 -7.40 35.57
C ILE A 62 -4.85 -6.37 34.64
N ILE A 63 -5.45 -5.32 35.22
CA ILE A 63 -5.98 -4.16 34.50
C ILE A 63 -4.88 -3.50 33.65
N LEU A 64 -3.65 -3.31 34.15
CA LEU A 64 -2.53 -2.78 33.35
C LEU A 64 -2.08 -3.71 32.21
N ILE A 65 -2.21 -5.03 32.34
CA ILE A 65 -1.87 -5.98 31.27
C ILE A 65 -2.97 -5.99 30.20
N GLU A 66 -4.24 -5.99 30.59
CA GLU A 66 -5.37 -5.89 29.64
C GLU A 66 -5.43 -4.51 28.97
N HIS A 67 -5.21 -3.42 29.71
CA HIS A 67 -5.07 -2.08 29.13
C HIS A 67 -3.79 -1.97 28.30
N GLY A 68 -2.70 -2.66 28.63
CA GLY A 68 -1.52 -2.77 27.78
C GLY A 68 -1.75 -3.56 26.49
N TYR A 69 -2.72 -4.48 26.49
CA TYR A 69 -3.18 -5.19 25.30
C TYR A 69 -4.11 -4.31 24.46
N TRP A 70 -5.06 -3.61 25.08
CA TRP A 70 -5.90 -2.61 24.41
C TRP A 70 -5.09 -1.45 23.84
N LEU A 71 -4.08 -0.94 24.56
CA LEU A 71 -3.16 0.07 24.02
C LEU A 71 -2.39 -0.45 22.80
N ARG A 72 -2.06 -1.74 22.74
CA ARG A 72 -1.44 -2.36 21.54
C ARG A 72 -2.42 -2.54 20.38
N VAL A 73 -3.73 -2.59 20.64
CA VAL A 73 -4.77 -2.64 19.61
C VAL A 73 -5.10 -1.22 19.11
N THR A 74 -5.17 -0.21 20.00
CA THR A 74 -5.42 1.19 19.63
C THR A 74 -4.17 1.95 19.15
N LEU A 75 -2.96 1.48 19.50
CA LEU A 75 -1.69 1.89 18.89
C LEU A 75 -1.24 0.90 17.80
N GLY A 76 -2.21 0.23 17.16
CA GLY A 76 -2.04 -0.39 15.85
C GLY A 76 -1.98 0.61 14.69
N ALA A 77 -1.78 1.90 14.98
CA ALA A 77 -1.54 2.92 13.97
C ALA A 77 -0.24 2.61 13.21
N GLN A 78 -0.29 2.69 11.88
CA GLN A 78 0.88 2.57 11.02
C GLN A 78 1.96 3.56 11.51
N LEU A 79 3.19 3.10 11.74
CA LEU A 79 4.28 3.91 12.31
C LEU A 79 4.88 4.90 11.29
N LEU A 80 4.17 5.14 10.19
CA LEU A 80 4.51 5.98 9.06
C LEU A 80 3.47 7.10 9.01
N GLY A 81 3.91 8.33 9.26
CA GLY A 81 3.05 9.51 9.17
C GLY A 81 2.76 9.92 7.73
N GLU A 82 2.12 11.08 7.59
CA GLU A 82 1.93 11.76 6.30
C GLU A 82 3.27 11.92 5.55
N ARG A 83 3.33 11.42 4.30
CA ARG A 83 4.50 11.54 3.42
C ARG A 83 4.28 12.67 2.42
N ALA A 84 5.13 13.70 2.44
CA ALA A 84 5.13 14.72 1.40
C ALA A 84 5.46 14.12 0.03
N PHE A 85 4.57 14.25 -0.95
CA PHE A 85 4.79 13.73 -2.30
C PHE A 85 5.66 14.69 -3.12
N LYS A 86 6.53 14.11 -3.96
CA LYS A 86 7.28 14.84 -4.98
C LYS A 86 6.37 15.09 -6.18
N GLU A 87 5.76 16.26 -6.26
CA GLU A 87 4.85 16.62 -7.36
C GLU A 87 5.55 16.55 -8.73
N LEU A 88 4.92 15.86 -9.68
CA LEU A 88 5.33 15.78 -11.08
C LEU A 88 5.27 17.12 -11.79
N SER A 89 6.24 17.37 -12.68
CA SER A 89 6.25 18.54 -13.55
C SER A 89 5.08 18.50 -14.55
N PRO A 90 4.57 19.66 -15.04
CA PRO A 90 3.58 19.69 -16.11
C PRO A 90 4.01 18.93 -17.39
N GLY A 91 5.32 18.85 -17.65
CA GLY A 91 5.87 18.07 -18.77
C GLY A 91 5.79 16.55 -18.55
N GLN A 92 5.86 16.10 -17.29
CA GLN A 92 5.67 14.70 -16.90
C GLN A 92 4.19 14.32 -16.88
N ILE A 93 3.31 15.19 -16.35
CA ILE A 93 1.84 15.03 -16.41
C ILE A 93 1.38 14.92 -17.87
N SER A 94 1.83 15.81 -18.75
CA SER A 94 1.54 15.75 -20.18
C SER A 94 2.05 14.46 -20.85
N SER A 95 3.14 13.88 -20.33
CA SER A 95 3.66 12.59 -20.78
C SER A 95 2.72 11.44 -20.41
N LEU A 96 2.39 11.29 -19.13
CA LEU A 96 1.45 10.28 -18.59
C LEU A 96 0.05 10.37 -19.22
N ALA A 97 -0.41 11.58 -19.54
CA ALA A 97 -1.71 11.81 -20.16
C ALA A 97 -1.76 11.49 -21.65
N SER A 98 -0.60 11.36 -22.31
CA SER A 98 -0.51 11.08 -23.74
C SER A 98 -0.08 9.65 -24.08
N ASN A 99 0.57 8.94 -23.16
CA ASN A 99 1.23 7.67 -23.45
C ASN A 99 1.28 6.75 -22.21
N PRO A 100 0.66 5.56 -22.25
CA PRO A 100 -0.29 5.11 -23.28
C PRO A 100 -1.57 5.96 -23.30
N ASP A 101 -2.39 5.82 -24.34
CA ASP A 101 -3.72 6.44 -24.42
C ASP A 101 -4.58 6.04 -23.20
N PRO A 102 -5.15 6.99 -22.42
CA PRO A 102 -5.96 6.71 -21.23
C PRO A 102 -7.36 6.13 -21.52
N LEU A 103 -7.85 6.16 -22.76
CA LEU A 103 -9.11 5.53 -23.14
C LEU A 103 -8.93 4.12 -23.73
N LYS A 104 -7.80 3.81 -24.38
CA LYS A 104 -7.51 2.54 -25.09
C LYS A 104 -8.04 1.29 -24.37
N ASN A 105 -7.67 1.10 -23.11
CA ASN A 105 -8.03 -0.10 -22.35
C ASN A 105 -9.37 0.03 -21.60
N LEU A 106 -9.99 1.21 -21.62
CA LEU A 106 -11.25 1.56 -20.94
C LEU A 106 -12.43 1.81 -21.89
N ASP A 107 -12.24 1.72 -23.21
CA ASP A 107 -13.35 1.93 -24.15
C ASP A 107 -14.27 0.68 -24.18
N PRO A 108 -15.57 0.79 -23.85
CA PRO A 108 -16.51 -0.32 -23.95
C PRO A 108 -16.85 -0.72 -25.39
N ASP A 109 -16.65 0.17 -26.37
CA ASP A 109 -16.90 -0.11 -27.79
C ASP A 109 -15.75 -0.91 -28.43
N ASP A 110 -14.52 -0.78 -27.93
CA ASP A 110 -13.39 -1.60 -28.39
C ASP A 110 -13.34 -2.95 -27.69
N ARG A 111 -13.57 -4.01 -28.47
CA ARG A 111 -13.45 -5.42 -28.03
C ARG A 111 -12.01 -5.82 -27.62
N SER A 112 -11.01 -5.00 -27.95
CA SER A 112 -9.62 -5.20 -27.54
C SER A 112 -9.31 -4.62 -26.15
N SER A 113 -10.17 -3.79 -25.57
CA SER A 113 -9.98 -3.14 -24.26
C SER A 113 -10.02 -4.12 -23.07
N HIS A 114 -9.59 -3.72 -21.88
CA HIS A 114 -9.78 -4.54 -20.67
C HIS A 114 -11.26 -4.58 -20.29
N LEU A 115 -11.91 -3.43 -20.31
CA LEU A 115 -13.31 -3.25 -19.91
C LEU A 115 -14.27 -4.16 -20.69
N SER A 116 -14.15 -4.22 -22.03
CA SER A 116 -15.05 -5.02 -22.87
C SER A 116 -15.02 -6.52 -22.59
N LYS A 117 -13.96 -7.01 -21.92
CA LYS A 117 -13.79 -8.42 -21.53
C LYS A 117 -14.24 -8.72 -20.10
N ILE A 118 -14.51 -7.66 -19.32
CA ILE A 118 -15.02 -7.73 -17.93
C ILE A 118 -16.53 -7.43 -17.90
N LEU A 119 -17.06 -6.68 -18.89
CA LEU A 119 -18.49 -6.39 -19.10
C LEU A 119 -19.32 -7.61 -19.55
N ILE A 120 -19.29 -8.68 -18.75
CA ILE A 120 -20.17 -9.85 -18.84
C ILE A 120 -20.74 -10.16 -17.44
N PRO A 121 -21.92 -10.82 -17.32
CA PRO A 121 -22.44 -11.23 -16.02
C PRO A 121 -21.49 -12.26 -15.40
N ARG A 122 -20.87 -11.93 -14.27
CA ARG A 122 -19.76 -12.66 -13.63
C ARG A 122 -19.95 -12.94 -12.11
N PRO A 123 -21.13 -13.38 -11.62
CA PRO A 123 -21.27 -13.80 -10.21
C PRO A 123 -20.28 -14.90 -9.81
N PRO A 124 -19.89 -15.02 -8.52
CA PRO A 124 -18.94 -16.04 -8.07
C PRO A 124 -19.42 -17.47 -8.34
N ASP A 125 -18.47 -18.41 -8.45
CA ASP A 125 -18.71 -19.82 -8.81
C ASP A 125 -19.44 -19.99 -10.16
N THR A 126 -19.06 -19.18 -11.17
CA THR A 126 -19.53 -19.29 -12.56
C THR A 126 -18.39 -19.36 -13.57
N GLU A 127 -18.68 -19.87 -14.78
CA GLU A 127 -17.71 -19.92 -15.89
C GLU A 127 -17.27 -18.51 -16.32
N ASN A 128 -18.18 -17.53 -16.31
CA ASN A 128 -17.87 -16.14 -16.67
C ASN A 128 -16.95 -15.47 -15.63
N ASN A 129 -17.21 -15.67 -14.33
CA ASN A 129 -16.31 -15.25 -13.26
C ASN A 129 -14.93 -15.91 -13.41
N THR A 130 -14.90 -17.22 -13.67
CA THR A 130 -13.66 -17.96 -13.93
C THR A 130 -12.90 -17.42 -15.14
N GLN A 131 -13.61 -17.03 -16.21
CA GLN A 131 -13.05 -16.41 -17.41
C GLN A 131 -12.45 -15.03 -17.12
N VAL A 132 -13.15 -14.17 -16.39
CA VAL A 132 -12.65 -12.83 -15.98
C VAL A 132 -11.44 -12.96 -15.06
N LYS A 133 -11.51 -13.81 -14.02
CA LYS A 133 -10.39 -14.11 -13.12
C LYS A 133 -9.16 -14.58 -13.89
N ASN A 134 -9.33 -15.55 -14.80
CA ASN A 134 -8.25 -16.05 -15.65
C ASN A 134 -7.71 -14.97 -16.60
N TYR A 135 -8.56 -14.07 -17.11
CA TYR A 135 -8.13 -12.95 -17.93
C TYR A 135 -7.27 -11.95 -17.14
N ILE A 136 -7.74 -11.49 -15.98
CA ILE A 136 -7.01 -10.60 -15.05
C ILE A 136 -5.63 -11.21 -14.72
N ALA A 137 -5.62 -12.46 -14.25
CA ALA A 137 -4.38 -13.17 -13.93
C ALA A 137 -3.45 -13.30 -15.16
N SER A 138 -3.99 -13.45 -16.39
CA SER A 138 -3.19 -13.48 -17.61
C SER A 138 -2.55 -12.12 -17.96
N VAL A 139 -3.21 -11.00 -17.68
CA VAL A 139 -2.66 -9.65 -17.93
C VAL A 139 -1.47 -9.43 -17.02
N MET A 140 -1.65 -9.63 -15.72
CA MET A 140 -0.60 -9.41 -14.72
C MET A 140 0.61 -10.37 -14.93
N LYS A 141 0.35 -11.63 -15.31
CA LYS A 141 1.42 -12.60 -15.68
C LYS A 141 2.16 -12.23 -16.98
N ARG A 142 1.62 -11.37 -17.87
CA ARG A 142 2.34 -10.85 -19.05
C ARG A 142 3.22 -9.62 -18.75
N LEU A 143 2.98 -8.93 -17.64
CA LEU A 143 3.78 -7.79 -17.17
C LEU A 143 4.91 -8.22 -16.20
N ASP A 144 5.12 -9.53 -16.03
CA ASP A 144 6.05 -10.13 -15.06
C ASP A 144 5.76 -9.71 -13.60
N TRP A 145 4.47 -9.63 -13.22
CA TRP A 145 4.06 -9.44 -11.81
C TRP A 145 3.89 -10.79 -11.13
N GLY A 146 4.22 -10.87 -9.84
CA GLY A 146 3.97 -12.04 -9.01
C GLY A 146 2.47 -12.19 -8.72
N VAL A 147 1.81 -13.19 -9.32
CA VAL A 147 0.37 -13.41 -9.18
C VAL A 147 0.06 -14.63 -8.30
N GLU A 148 -0.73 -14.40 -7.25
CA GLU A 148 -1.35 -15.40 -6.37
C GLU A 148 -2.86 -15.47 -6.63
N GLU A 149 -3.43 -16.68 -6.50
CA GLU A 149 -4.87 -16.94 -6.64
C GLU A 149 -5.40 -17.57 -5.34
N ASP A 150 -6.04 -16.77 -4.49
CA ASP A 150 -6.49 -17.16 -3.15
C ASP A 150 -7.84 -17.89 -3.19
N SER A 151 -7.79 -19.18 -3.50
CA SER A 151 -8.97 -20.03 -3.71
C SER A 151 -9.52 -20.63 -2.40
N PHE A 152 -10.78 -20.32 -2.06
CA PHE A 152 -11.47 -20.89 -0.90
C PHE A 152 -12.93 -21.28 -1.20
N VAL A 153 -13.63 -21.81 -0.19
CA VAL A 153 -15.06 -22.13 -0.24
C VAL A 153 -15.72 -21.58 1.03
N SER A 154 -16.86 -20.90 0.89
CA SER A 154 -17.64 -20.35 2.01
C SER A 154 -19.14 -20.62 1.83
N ASP A 155 -19.89 -20.65 2.92
CA ASP A 155 -21.34 -20.86 2.91
C ASP A 155 -22.08 -19.55 2.55
N THR A 156 -23.05 -19.66 1.64
CA THR A 156 -23.92 -18.55 1.19
C THR A 156 -25.40 -18.91 1.43
N PRO A 157 -26.33 -17.96 1.32
CA PRO A 157 -27.78 -18.25 1.32
C PRO A 157 -28.23 -19.27 0.25
N TYR A 158 -27.41 -19.56 -0.76
CA TYR A 158 -27.66 -20.57 -1.81
C TYR A 158 -26.76 -21.81 -1.69
N GLY A 159 -26.12 -22.01 -0.53
CA GLY A 159 -25.22 -23.14 -0.25
C GLY A 159 -23.73 -22.78 -0.37
N PRO A 160 -22.82 -23.75 -0.22
CA PRO A 160 -21.38 -23.52 -0.31
C PRO A 160 -20.98 -23.09 -1.72
N LYS A 161 -20.17 -22.03 -1.81
CA LYS A 161 -19.69 -21.41 -3.06
C LYS A 161 -18.18 -21.29 -3.05
N ARG A 162 -17.57 -21.46 -4.22
CA ARG A 162 -16.14 -21.20 -4.44
C ARG A 162 -15.92 -19.72 -4.73
N PHE A 163 -14.90 -19.17 -4.09
CA PHE A 163 -14.38 -17.83 -4.33
C PHE A 163 -12.88 -17.91 -4.65
N THR A 164 -12.33 -16.96 -5.40
CA THR A 164 -10.89 -16.87 -5.68
C THR A 164 -10.45 -15.42 -5.91
N ASN A 165 -9.90 -14.78 -4.87
CA ASN A 165 -9.27 -13.46 -5.04
C ASN A 165 -8.02 -13.59 -5.94
N VAL A 166 -7.72 -12.55 -6.74
CA VAL A 166 -6.48 -12.46 -7.52
C VAL A 166 -5.61 -11.36 -6.94
N ILE A 167 -4.40 -11.70 -6.50
CA ILE A 167 -3.44 -10.77 -5.94
C ILE A 167 -2.25 -10.69 -6.90
N ALA A 168 -1.88 -9.49 -7.35
CA ALA A 168 -0.75 -9.26 -8.24
C ALA A 168 0.21 -8.23 -7.64
N THR A 169 1.47 -8.61 -7.41
CA THR A 169 2.48 -7.77 -6.74
C THR A 169 3.66 -7.52 -7.67
N LYS A 170 4.07 -6.25 -7.86
CA LYS A 170 5.17 -5.93 -8.79
C LYS A 170 6.54 -6.35 -8.26
N ASP A 171 6.78 -6.20 -6.95
CA ASP A 171 7.96 -6.76 -6.29
C ASP A 171 7.60 -7.50 -4.99
N PRO A 172 7.41 -8.84 -5.04
CA PRO A 172 7.14 -9.67 -3.86
C PRO A 172 8.27 -9.68 -2.80
N ASP A 173 9.44 -9.11 -3.11
CA ASP A 173 10.57 -9.03 -2.17
C ASP A 173 10.66 -7.69 -1.43
N ALA A 174 9.84 -6.71 -1.80
CA ALA A 174 9.70 -5.43 -1.11
C ALA A 174 9.11 -5.61 0.31
N PRO A 175 9.51 -4.79 1.29
CA PRO A 175 9.04 -4.92 2.66
C PRO A 175 7.69 -4.25 2.94
N ARG A 176 7.28 -3.26 2.14
CA ARG A 176 5.97 -2.59 2.24
C ARG A 176 5.26 -2.57 0.89
N ARG A 177 3.93 -2.55 0.93
CA ARG A 177 3.07 -2.46 -0.25
C ARG A 177 1.96 -1.43 -0.07
N VAL A 178 1.76 -0.58 -1.07
CA VAL A 178 0.48 0.10 -1.26
C VAL A 178 -0.40 -0.81 -2.11
N ILE A 179 -1.65 -1.02 -1.67
CA ILE A 179 -2.63 -1.80 -2.41
C ILE A 179 -3.58 -0.84 -3.12
N VAL A 180 -3.82 -1.07 -4.42
CA VAL A 180 -5.03 -0.60 -5.10
C VAL A 180 -5.93 -1.82 -5.31
N ALA A 181 -7.22 -1.71 -4.98
CA ALA A 181 -8.16 -2.82 -4.99
C ALA A 181 -9.51 -2.45 -5.59
N ALA A 182 -10.23 -3.48 -6.05
CA ALA A 182 -11.64 -3.48 -6.44
C ALA A 182 -12.15 -4.93 -6.41
N HIS A 183 -13.47 -5.13 -6.36
CA HIS A 183 -14.05 -6.45 -6.58
C HIS A 183 -14.24 -6.73 -8.07
N PHE A 184 -13.96 -7.97 -8.51
CA PHE A 184 -14.10 -8.37 -9.92
C PHE A 184 -15.35 -9.22 -10.20
N ASP A 185 -16.14 -9.59 -9.19
CA ASP A 185 -17.41 -10.26 -9.42
C ASP A 185 -18.51 -9.28 -9.85
N SER A 186 -19.77 -9.69 -9.83
CA SER A 186 -20.93 -8.85 -10.16
C SER A 186 -22.18 -9.46 -9.53
N LYS A 187 -23.07 -8.63 -8.98
CA LYS A 187 -24.23 -9.08 -8.20
C LYS A 187 -24.92 -10.35 -8.71
N PHE A 188 -25.03 -11.35 -7.84
CA PHE A 188 -25.89 -12.50 -8.11
C PHE A 188 -27.37 -12.08 -8.06
N PHE A 189 -28.06 -12.23 -9.18
CA PHE A 189 -29.51 -12.19 -9.24
C PHE A 189 -30.06 -13.55 -9.68
N SER A 190 -31.10 -14.03 -8.99
CA SER A 190 -31.63 -15.39 -9.14
C SER A 190 -32.62 -15.59 -10.30
N SER A 191 -33.04 -14.51 -10.97
CA SER A 191 -34.12 -14.53 -11.98
C SER A 191 -33.79 -13.70 -13.22
N TYR A 192 -34.33 -14.08 -14.37
CA TYR A 192 -34.21 -13.34 -15.63
C TYR A 192 -35.30 -12.26 -15.71
N PRO A 193 -35.00 -11.03 -16.21
CA PRO A 193 -33.74 -10.61 -16.82
C PRO A 193 -32.63 -10.17 -15.85
N GLN A 194 -32.90 -10.03 -14.55
CA GLN A 194 -31.95 -9.46 -13.57
C GLN A 194 -30.61 -10.20 -13.51
N ASN A 195 -30.59 -11.51 -13.76
CA ASN A 195 -29.39 -12.35 -13.86
C ASN A 195 -28.48 -12.04 -15.07
N GLN A 196 -28.83 -11.06 -15.90
CA GLN A 196 -27.99 -10.48 -16.95
C GLN A 196 -27.28 -9.18 -16.50
N PHE A 197 -27.30 -8.86 -15.20
CA PHE A 197 -26.55 -7.74 -14.64
C PHE A 197 -25.05 -7.89 -14.92
N VAL A 198 -24.42 -6.84 -15.44
CA VAL A 198 -22.98 -6.83 -15.75
C VAL A 198 -22.16 -5.94 -14.82
N GLY A 199 -22.79 -5.09 -14.00
CA GLY A 199 -22.09 -4.20 -13.07
C GLY A 199 -20.97 -3.40 -13.75
N ALA A 200 -21.34 -2.51 -14.66
CA ALA A 200 -20.39 -1.73 -15.45
C ALA A 200 -19.60 -0.72 -14.59
N THR A 201 -20.26 -0.05 -13.64
CA THR A 201 -19.60 0.72 -12.57
C THR A 201 -19.16 -0.13 -11.39
N ASP A 202 -19.63 -1.38 -11.32
CA ASP A 202 -19.88 -2.18 -10.11
C ASP A 202 -19.31 -3.62 -10.31
N SER A 203 -17.99 -3.85 -10.29
CA SER A 203 -16.87 -2.91 -10.41
C SER A 203 -16.03 -3.17 -11.69
N ALA A 204 -16.70 -3.35 -12.84
CA ALA A 204 -16.01 -3.63 -14.11
C ALA A 204 -15.06 -2.50 -14.56
N MET A 205 -15.48 -1.25 -14.41
CA MET A 205 -14.66 -0.07 -14.73
C MET A 205 -13.46 0.07 -13.76
N PRO A 206 -13.62 0.00 -12.41
CA PRO A 206 -12.50 -0.12 -11.48
C PRO A 206 -11.49 -1.23 -11.82
N CYS A 207 -11.96 -2.44 -12.15
CA CYS A 207 -11.07 -3.54 -12.55
C CYS A 207 -10.30 -3.23 -13.85
N ALA A 208 -10.95 -2.65 -14.85
CA ALA A 208 -10.30 -2.25 -16.10
C ALA A 208 -9.27 -1.11 -15.90
N LEU A 209 -9.59 -0.17 -15.00
CA LEU A 209 -8.72 0.93 -14.57
C LEU A 209 -7.47 0.41 -13.86
N MET A 210 -7.59 -0.57 -12.96
CA MET A 210 -6.44 -1.21 -12.31
C MET A 210 -5.50 -1.93 -13.29
N LEU A 211 -6.06 -2.60 -14.29
CA LEU A 211 -5.26 -3.27 -15.34
C LEU A 211 -4.54 -2.26 -16.26
N ASP A 212 -5.21 -1.17 -16.65
CA ASP A 212 -4.57 -0.12 -17.45
C ASP A 212 -3.50 0.63 -16.67
N LEU A 213 -3.75 0.92 -15.39
CA LEU A 213 -2.78 1.52 -14.47
C LEU A 213 -1.50 0.65 -14.36
N ALA A 214 -1.65 -0.68 -14.35
CA ALA A 214 -0.51 -1.59 -14.45
C ALA A 214 0.20 -1.47 -15.80
N GLU A 215 -0.49 -1.63 -16.94
CA GLU A 215 0.12 -1.51 -18.28
C GLU A 215 0.81 -0.15 -18.51
N ALA A 216 0.26 0.94 -17.95
CA ALA A 216 0.77 2.30 -18.11
C ALA A 216 2.00 2.61 -17.22
N LEU A 217 2.03 2.11 -15.98
CA LEU A 217 3.13 2.38 -15.05
C LEU A 217 4.23 1.33 -15.07
N ASP A 218 4.01 0.14 -15.66
CA ASP A 218 5.02 -0.94 -15.68
C ASP A 218 6.42 -0.51 -16.15
N PRO A 219 6.60 0.28 -17.23
CA PRO A 219 7.92 0.72 -17.67
C PRO A 219 8.65 1.60 -16.64
N LEU A 220 7.90 2.38 -15.85
CA LEU A 220 8.43 3.23 -14.78
C LEU A 220 8.73 2.41 -13.52
N LEU A 221 7.89 1.41 -13.21
CA LEU A 221 8.09 0.47 -12.12
C LEU A 221 9.32 -0.43 -12.36
N ASN A 222 9.57 -0.84 -13.60
CA ASN A 222 10.78 -1.59 -13.98
C ASN A 222 12.04 -0.70 -13.82
N ARG A 223 12.03 0.51 -14.39
CA ARG A 223 13.12 1.51 -14.24
C ARG A 223 13.44 1.80 -12.77
N ARG A 224 12.41 1.97 -11.95
CA ARG A 224 12.52 2.13 -10.49
C ARG A 224 13.22 0.94 -9.83
N LYS A 225 12.85 -0.29 -10.20
CA LYS A 225 13.46 -1.51 -9.65
C LYS A 225 14.96 -1.61 -10.03
N GLU A 226 15.30 -1.28 -11.26
CA GLU A 226 16.70 -1.18 -11.73
C GLU A 226 17.49 -0.15 -10.88
N GLN A 227 16.96 1.06 -10.68
CA GLN A 227 17.57 2.09 -9.82
C GLN A 227 17.73 1.64 -8.35
N LEU A 228 16.79 0.83 -7.85
CA LEU A 228 16.81 0.23 -6.51
C LEU A 228 17.91 -0.84 -6.37
N GLU A 229 18.13 -1.63 -7.42
CA GLU A 229 19.19 -2.66 -7.47
C GLU A 229 20.59 -2.04 -7.70
N GLU A 230 20.68 -0.91 -8.41
CA GLU A 230 21.91 -0.11 -8.54
C GLU A 230 22.22 0.75 -7.30
N GLY A 231 21.26 0.92 -6.38
CA GLY A 231 21.43 1.72 -5.16
C GLY A 231 21.42 3.23 -5.39
N LEU A 232 20.63 3.70 -6.36
CA LEU A 232 20.52 5.11 -6.76
C LEU A 232 19.35 5.87 -6.11
N LEU A 233 18.47 5.18 -5.37
CA LEU A 233 17.36 5.79 -4.64
C LEU A 233 17.79 6.07 -3.20
N GLU A 234 17.92 7.35 -2.84
CA GLU A 234 18.37 7.83 -1.52
C GLU A 234 17.23 7.94 -0.49
N ASP A 235 15.97 7.87 -0.93
CA ASP A 235 14.76 7.92 -0.09
C ASP A 235 14.37 6.49 0.32
N GLU A 236 14.56 6.15 1.61
CA GLU A 236 14.28 4.81 2.15
C GLU A 236 12.79 4.45 2.14
N ASP A 237 11.89 5.40 2.42
CA ASP A 237 10.43 5.17 2.43
C ASP A 237 9.90 4.88 1.02
N VAL A 238 10.43 5.60 0.04
CA VAL A 238 10.17 5.33 -1.37
C VAL A 238 10.83 4.00 -1.78
N ALA A 239 12.09 3.73 -1.42
CA ALA A 239 12.78 2.50 -1.82
C ALA A 239 12.11 1.20 -1.28
N ASP A 240 11.58 1.23 -0.06
CA ASP A 240 10.98 0.06 0.59
C ASP A 240 9.53 -0.26 0.17
N THR A 241 8.94 0.51 -0.75
CA THR A 241 7.50 0.44 -1.08
C THR A 241 7.21 -0.01 -2.52
N THR A 242 6.42 -1.09 -2.67
CA THR A 242 5.94 -1.63 -3.96
C THR A 242 4.44 -1.42 -4.20
N LEU A 243 4.00 -1.66 -5.44
CA LEU A 243 2.60 -1.69 -5.82
C LEU A 243 2.06 -3.14 -5.82
N GLN A 244 0.92 -3.33 -5.17
CA GLN A 244 0.10 -4.54 -5.28
C GLN A 244 -1.30 -4.18 -5.77
N LEU A 245 -1.87 -5.01 -6.64
CA LEU A 245 -3.26 -4.96 -7.05
C LEU A 245 -4.01 -6.16 -6.47
N VAL A 246 -5.18 -5.92 -5.87
CA VAL A 246 -6.04 -6.97 -5.33
C VAL A 246 -7.42 -6.91 -5.98
N PHE A 247 -7.78 -7.97 -6.67
CA PHE A 247 -9.10 -8.16 -7.26
C PHE A 247 -9.87 -9.15 -6.37
N PHE A 248 -10.82 -8.66 -5.59
CA PHE A 248 -11.63 -9.47 -4.68
C PHE A 248 -12.73 -10.24 -5.42
N ASP A 249 -13.10 -11.42 -4.90
CA ASP A 249 -14.19 -12.24 -5.43
C ASP A 249 -15.30 -12.42 -4.39
N GLY A 250 -16.53 -12.05 -4.76
CA GLY A 250 -17.68 -12.10 -3.86
C GLY A 250 -17.64 -10.99 -2.82
N GLU A 251 -17.42 -9.75 -3.25
CA GLU A 251 -17.89 -8.59 -2.46
C GLU A 251 -19.40 -8.73 -2.21
N GLU A 252 -20.10 -9.19 -3.25
CA GLU A 252 -21.53 -9.01 -3.30
C GLU A 252 -22.34 -9.95 -2.41
N ALA A 253 -23.36 -9.38 -1.78
CA ALA A 253 -24.40 -10.14 -1.10
C ALA A 253 -25.22 -10.95 -2.12
N PHE A 254 -25.30 -12.27 -1.93
CA PHE A 254 -26.10 -13.16 -2.78
C PHE A 254 -27.60 -12.94 -2.56
N LYS A 255 -28.01 -12.48 -1.37
CA LYS A 255 -29.42 -12.26 -1.03
C LYS A 255 -29.67 -10.99 -0.23
N ASP A 256 -29.15 -10.90 1.00
CA ASP A 256 -29.43 -9.79 1.92
C ASP A 256 -28.10 -9.36 2.57
N TRP A 257 -27.67 -8.11 2.33
CA TRP A 257 -26.40 -7.61 2.84
C TRP A 257 -26.30 -7.72 4.37
N THR A 258 -25.37 -8.55 4.82
CA THR A 258 -25.09 -8.82 6.25
C THR A 258 -23.62 -9.22 6.43
N ASP A 259 -23.11 -9.16 7.66
CA ASP A 259 -21.74 -9.55 8.05
C ASP A 259 -21.32 -10.97 7.60
N MET A 260 -22.29 -11.81 7.22
CA MET A 260 -22.11 -13.17 6.71
C MET A 260 -22.33 -13.30 5.19
N ASP A 261 -23.28 -12.56 4.61
CA ASP A 261 -23.61 -12.47 3.17
C ASP A 261 -23.18 -11.11 2.61
N SER A 262 -21.85 -10.90 2.54
CA SER A 262 -21.13 -9.76 1.94
C SER A 262 -19.61 -10.01 2.02
N VAL A 263 -18.78 -9.28 1.27
CA VAL A 263 -17.31 -9.16 1.41
C VAL A 263 -16.60 -10.48 1.70
N TYR A 264 -16.98 -11.55 0.98
CA TYR A 264 -16.43 -12.90 1.15
C TYR A 264 -14.93 -12.92 0.87
N GLY A 265 -14.52 -12.32 -0.25
CA GLY A 265 -13.13 -12.21 -0.68
C GLY A 265 -12.23 -11.51 0.33
N ALA A 266 -12.61 -10.28 0.74
CA ALA A 266 -11.86 -9.51 1.73
C ALA A 266 -11.83 -10.15 3.12
N ARG A 267 -12.95 -10.70 3.62
CA ARG A 267 -12.98 -11.37 4.94
C ARG A 267 -12.00 -12.53 4.99
N HIS A 268 -11.91 -13.34 3.94
CA HIS A 268 -10.93 -14.43 3.86
C HIS A 268 -9.49 -13.91 3.78
N LEU A 269 -9.21 -12.96 2.87
CA LEU A 269 -7.86 -12.49 2.62
C LEU A 269 -7.27 -11.72 3.82
N ALA A 270 -8.07 -10.89 4.50
CA ALA A 270 -7.65 -10.16 5.70
C ALA A 270 -7.30 -11.12 6.85
N GLU A 271 -8.09 -12.18 7.08
CA GLU A 271 -7.80 -13.19 8.11
C GLU A 271 -6.56 -14.04 7.76
N LYS A 272 -6.44 -14.44 6.50
CA LYS A 272 -5.25 -15.14 5.98
C LYS A 272 -3.98 -14.30 6.17
N TRP A 273 -4.01 -13.01 5.82
CA TRP A 273 -2.84 -12.14 5.98
C TRP A 273 -2.56 -11.71 7.42
N THR A 274 -3.55 -11.79 8.31
CA THR A 274 -3.34 -11.64 9.77
C THR A 274 -2.51 -12.79 10.33
N SER A 275 -2.68 -14.00 9.80
CA SER A 275 -2.03 -15.24 10.27
C SER A 275 -0.80 -15.65 9.47
N THR A 276 -0.56 -15.08 8.29
CA THR A 276 0.61 -15.36 7.44
C THR A 276 1.82 -14.51 7.86
N TYR A 277 2.86 -15.16 8.39
CA TYR A 277 4.09 -14.52 8.84
C TYR A 277 5.13 -14.35 7.72
N LEU A 278 5.73 -13.16 7.64
CA LEU A 278 6.76 -12.83 6.66
C LEU A 278 8.13 -13.40 7.08
N PRO A 279 8.85 -14.15 6.21
CA PRO A 279 10.15 -14.70 6.56
C PRO A 279 11.19 -13.60 6.82
N PRO A 280 12.11 -13.73 7.79
CA PRO A 280 13.16 -12.75 8.04
C PRO A 280 14.06 -12.58 6.81
N ARG A 281 14.17 -11.35 6.29
CA ARG A 281 14.91 -11.02 5.05
C ARG A 281 15.92 -9.90 5.28
N SER A 282 17.01 -9.93 4.52
CA SER A 282 18.18 -9.06 4.69
C SER A 282 17.93 -7.57 4.42
N LYS A 283 16.90 -7.22 3.64
CA LYS A 283 16.41 -5.83 3.48
C LYS A 283 15.59 -5.36 4.70
N ARG A 284 14.76 -6.23 5.32
CA ARG A 284 13.97 -5.94 6.53
C ARG A 284 14.81 -5.92 7.82
N ARG A 285 15.86 -5.09 7.87
CA ARG A 285 16.74 -4.95 9.05
C ARG A 285 16.22 -4.00 10.12
N LEU A 286 15.27 -3.12 9.79
CA LEU A 286 14.64 -2.17 10.72
C LEU A 286 13.11 -2.28 10.78
N SER A 287 12.47 -2.95 9.81
CA SER A 287 11.02 -3.10 9.78
C SER A 287 10.49 -4.05 10.86
N THR A 288 9.47 -3.61 11.61
CA THR A 288 8.73 -4.39 12.59
C THR A 288 7.63 -5.28 11.97
N THR A 289 7.44 -5.25 10.65
CA THR A 289 6.38 -6.01 9.94
C THR A 289 6.55 -7.52 10.13
N THR A 290 5.71 -8.12 10.98
CA THR A 290 5.70 -9.56 11.29
C THR A 290 4.87 -10.38 10.31
N THR A 291 3.78 -9.81 9.79
CA THR A 291 2.77 -10.51 8.98
C THR A 291 2.55 -9.83 7.62
N GLU A 292 1.92 -10.56 6.70
CA GLU A 292 1.48 -10.02 5.41
C GLU A 292 0.62 -8.76 5.57
N LEU A 293 -0.34 -8.78 6.51
CA LEU A 293 -1.21 -7.64 6.80
C LEU A 293 -0.42 -6.41 7.23
N ALA A 294 0.58 -6.59 8.10
CA ALA A 294 1.41 -5.49 8.59
C ALA A 294 2.27 -4.81 7.50
N SER A 295 2.46 -5.45 6.34
CA SER A 295 3.18 -4.85 5.21
C SER A 295 2.33 -3.89 4.36
N ILE A 296 1.01 -3.83 4.59
CA ILE A 296 0.10 -2.96 3.84
C ILE A 296 0.24 -1.54 4.39
N GLU A 297 0.83 -0.64 3.60
CA GLU A 297 1.01 0.78 3.95
C GLU A 297 -0.32 1.54 3.91
N HIS A 298 -1.07 1.36 2.82
CA HIS A 298 -2.45 1.83 2.65
C HIS A 298 -3.21 0.86 1.73
N LEU A 299 -4.52 0.72 1.96
CA LEU A 299 -5.47 0.06 1.06
C LEU A 299 -6.34 1.13 0.37
N ILE A 300 -6.12 1.32 -0.93
CA ILE A 300 -6.90 2.21 -1.79
C ILE A 300 -7.96 1.37 -2.49
N LEU A 301 -9.23 1.54 -2.14
CA LEU A 301 -10.34 0.76 -2.69
C LEU A 301 -11.14 1.60 -3.68
N LEU A 302 -11.33 1.07 -4.89
CA LEU A 302 -12.03 1.71 -6.00
C LEU A 302 -13.38 1.03 -6.22
N ASP A 303 -14.49 1.76 -6.07
CA ASP A 303 -15.83 1.20 -6.27
C ASP A 303 -16.83 2.23 -6.84
N LEU A 304 -17.85 1.74 -7.56
CA LEU A 304 -18.91 2.50 -8.22
C LEU A 304 -18.42 3.70 -9.06
N LEU A 305 -17.38 3.45 -9.87
CA LEU A 305 -16.72 4.46 -10.73
C LEU A 305 -17.13 4.35 -12.20
N GLY A 306 -16.94 5.44 -12.95
CA GLY A 306 -17.16 5.51 -14.40
C GLY A 306 -18.49 6.13 -14.85
N ALA A 307 -19.50 6.20 -13.98
CA ALA A 307 -20.72 6.98 -14.24
C ALA A 307 -20.46 8.49 -14.20
N LYS A 308 -21.17 9.25 -15.05
CA LYS A 308 -21.03 10.71 -15.20
C LYS A 308 -21.23 11.48 -13.89
N ASP A 309 -20.49 12.58 -13.77
CA ASP A 309 -20.64 13.58 -12.71
C ASP A 309 -20.43 13.05 -11.26
N PRO A 310 -19.43 12.18 -11.02
CA PRO A 310 -19.21 11.55 -9.72
C PRO A 310 -18.92 12.59 -8.63
N ARG A 311 -19.11 12.16 -7.36
CA ARG A 311 -18.75 12.92 -6.16
C ARG A 311 -18.15 11.96 -5.14
N VAL A 312 -16.88 12.13 -4.77
CA VAL A 312 -16.18 11.32 -3.76
C VAL A 312 -15.83 12.22 -2.57
N GLN A 313 -15.85 11.68 -1.36
CA GLN A 313 -15.52 12.39 -0.12
C GLN A 313 -14.42 11.65 0.65
N SER A 314 -13.59 12.36 1.40
CA SER A 314 -12.70 11.73 2.39
C SER A 314 -13.57 11.08 3.45
N PHE A 315 -13.43 9.76 3.65
CA PHE A 315 -14.18 9.01 4.68
C PHE A 315 -13.42 8.95 6.01
N PHE A 316 -12.10 8.81 5.95
CA PHE A 316 -11.22 8.58 7.10
C PHE A 316 -10.19 9.71 7.27
N LEU A 317 -9.72 9.92 8.51
CA LEU A 317 -8.86 11.04 8.89
C LEU A 317 -7.36 10.74 8.70
N ASP A 318 -6.96 9.49 8.90
CA ASP A 318 -5.63 8.93 8.69
C ASP A 318 -5.15 9.05 7.24
N THR A 319 -6.06 8.87 6.27
CA THR A 319 -5.78 8.97 4.83
C THR A 319 -6.26 10.27 4.19
N ALA A 320 -6.71 11.25 4.99
CA ALA A 320 -7.26 12.49 4.46
C ALA A 320 -6.24 13.32 3.64
N TRP A 321 -4.94 13.15 3.90
CA TRP A 321 -3.86 13.74 3.11
C TRP A 321 -3.70 13.06 1.72
N LEU A 322 -3.92 11.74 1.62
CA LEU A 322 -3.98 11.04 0.33
C LEU A 322 -5.18 11.53 -0.50
N PHE A 323 -6.32 11.80 0.16
CA PHE A 323 -7.48 12.39 -0.50
C PHE A 323 -7.18 13.80 -1.05
N ASP A 324 -6.45 14.63 -0.30
CA ASP A 324 -6.01 15.94 -0.79
C ASP A 324 -4.97 15.84 -1.93
N ALA A 325 -4.12 14.80 -1.94
CA ALA A 325 -3.21 14.53 -3.07
C ALA A 325 -3.97 14.09 -4.34
N LEU A 326 -5.11 13.40 -4.23
CA LEU A 326 -6.01 13.16 -5.36
C LEU A 326 -6.66 14.47 -5.88
N ILE A 327 -7.00 15.40 -4.98
CA ILE A 327 -7.47 16.75 -5.36
C ILE A 327 -6.38 17.52 -6.11
N SER A 328 -5.14 17.53 -5.58
CA SER A 328 -4.00 18.18 -6.27
C SER A 328 -3.77 17.58 -7.66
N SER A 329 -3.83 16.25 -7.77
CA SER A 329 -3.73 15.52 -9.04
C SER A 329 -4.81 15.95 -10.04
N GLU A 330 -6.08 16.01 -9.63
CA GLU A 330 -7.18 16.44 -10.52
C GLU A 330 -7.02 17.90 -10.98
N GLN A 331 -6.66 18.80 -10.05
CA GLN A 331 -6.46 20.22 -10.37
C GLN A 331 -5.27 20.44 -11.31
N ARG A 332 -4.12 19.80 -11.05
CA ARG A 332 -2.91 19.93 -11.89
C ARG A 332 -3.10 19.27 -13.27
N LEU A 333 -3.96 18.26 -13.39
CA LEU A 333 -4.41 17.72 -14.68
C LEU A 333 -5.31 18.70 -15.46
N ALA A 334 -6.16 19.45 -14.77
CA ALA A 334 -6.98 20.49 -15.39
C ALA A 334 -6.11 21.70 -15.83
N ASP A 335 -5.23 22.18 -14.95
CA ASP A 335 -4.36 23.35 -15.20
C ASP A 335 -3.35 23.12 -16.34
N SER A 336 -2.89 21.87 -16.51
CA SER A 336 -2.03 21.48 -17.63
C SER A 336 -2.78 21.24 -18.96
N GLY A 337 -4.12 21.34 -18.96
CA GLY A 337 -4.98 21.02 -20.10
C GLY A 337 -5.02 19.53 -20.46
N ALA A 338 -4.40 18.66 -19.65
CA ALA A 338 -4.22 17.24 -19.92
C ALA A 338 -5.54 16.46 -19.98
N LEU A 339 -6.62 16.98 -19.38
CA LEU A 339 -7.95 16.38 -19.43
C LEU A 339 -8.62 16.45 -20.82
N GLY A 340 -8.09 17.21 -21.78
CA GLY A 340 -8.58 17.28 -23.17
C GLY A 340 -9.97 17.94 -23.36
N LEU A 341 -10.71 18.14 -22.27
CA LEU A 341 -11.99 18.81 -22.22
C LEU A 341 -11.87 20.30 -22.60
N ASN A 342 -12.74 20.78 -23.50
CA ASN A 342 -12.97 22.21 -23.72
C ASN A 342 -13.78 22.84 -22.57
N VAL A 343 -13.36 22.60 -21.34
CA VAL A 343 -13.89 23.25 -20.14
C VAL A 343 -13.29 24.66 -20.09
N ASP A 344 -14.09 25.65 -20.51
CA ASP A 344 -13.94 27.03 -20.01
C ASP A 344 -13.83 26.93 -18.49
N VAL A 345 -12.79 27.52 -17.89
CA VAL A 345 -12.37 27.27 -16.49
C VAL A 345 -13.53 27.46 -15.49
N LYS A 346 -14.54 28.26 -15.85
CA LYS A 346 -15.80 28.47 -15.10
C LYS A 346 -16.70 27.23 -14.96
N GLY A 347 -16.49 26.20 -15.78
CA GLY A 347 -17.24 24.95 -15.80
C GLY A 347 -16.51 23.75 -15.18
N PHE A 348 -15.29 23.94 -14.64
CA PHE A 348 -14.56 22.86 -13.99
C PHE A 348 -15.26 22.46 -12.68
N LYS A 349 -15.73 21.20 -12.64
CA LYS A 349 -16.31 20.56 -11.47
C LYS A 349 -15.39 19.41 -11.08
N SER A 350 -14.75 19.55 -9.93
CA SER A 350 -13.97 18.49 -9.28
C SER A 350 -14.86 17.29 -8.95
N PHE A 351 -14.29 16.09 -9.03
CA PHE A 351 -14.90 14.86 -8.54
C PHE A 351 -14.91 14.79 -7.01
N PHE A 352 -14.04 15.53 -6.35
CA PHE A 352 -13.85 15.47 -4.91
C PHE A 352 -14.64 16.56 -4.18
N VAL A 353 -15.24 16.20 -3.05
CA VAL A 353 -15.89 17.14 -2.14
C VAL A 353 -14.81 17.77 -1.25
N PRO A 354 -14.62 19.10 -1.26
CA PRO A 354 -13.61 19.75 -0.42
C PRO A 354 -13.84 19.44 1.07
N ARG A 355 -12.79 19.00 1.76
CA ARG A 355 -12.82 18.79 3.22
C ARG A 355 -13.11 20.12 3.92
N LYS A 356 -13.92 20.08 4.97
CA LYS A 356 -14.31 21.24 5.80
C LYS A 356 -14.53 20.79 7.23
N ASP A 357 -14.17 21.62 8.19
CA ASP A 357 -14.20 21.31 9.63
C ASP A 357 -15.60 20.91 10.16
N THR A 358 -16.67 21.25 9.43
CA THR A 358 -18.04 20.89 9.77
C THR A 358 -18.55 19.61 9.11
N LEU A 359 -17.82 19.03 8.14
CA LEU A 359 -18.22 17.81 7.42
C LEU A 359 -17.96 16.56 8.28
N HIS A 360 -18.95 16.26 9.13
CA HIS A 360 -19.02 15.00 9.85
C HIS A 360 -19.44 13.88 8.89
N ASN A 361 -18.61 12.82 8.77
CA ASN A 361 -18.94 11.64 7.98
C ASN A 361 -19.96 10.74 8.71
N TYR A 362 -21.23 11.17 8.75
CA TYR A 362 -22.33 10.39 9.30
C TYR A 362 -22.76 9.19 8.43
N GLY A 363 -22.08 8.93 7.30
CA GLY A 363 -22.34 7.82 6.41
C GLY A 363 -21.19 6.81 6.42
N PHE A 364 -21.36 5.71 7.16
CA PHE A 364 -20.54 4.51 7.02
C PHE A 364 -20.99 3.74 5.77
N ILE A 365 -20.05 3.37 4.91
CA ILE A 365 -20.29 2.49 3.76
C ILE A 365 -19.59 1.16 4.08
N SER A 366 -20.33 0.06 3.99
CA SER A 366 -19.78 -1.29 4.15
C SER A 366 -19.39 -1.81 2.77
N ASP A 367 -18.17 -2.31 2.65
CA ASP A 367 -17.51 -2.74 1.40
C ASP A 367 -16.17 -3.43 1.78
N ASP A 368 -15.41 -4.00 0.84
CA ASP A 368 -14.25 -4.89 1.03
C ASP A 368 -13.10 -4.29 1.87
N HIS A 369 -13.06 -2.98 2.12
CA HIS A 369 -12.09 -2.39 3.05
C HIS A 369 -12.35 -2.74 4.52
N VAL A 370 -13.59 -3.04 4.90
CA VAL A 370 -14.00 -3.17 6.31
C VAL A 370 -13.21 -4.25 7.08
N PRO A 371 -12.97 -5.46 6.54
CA PRO A 371 -12.16 -6.48 7.22
C PRO A 371 -10.70 -6.07 7.47
N PHE A 372 -10.13 -5.21 6.62
CA PHE A 372 -8.76 -4.69 6.76
C PHE A 372 -8.71 -3.54 7.77
N MET A 373 -9.66 -2.60 7.69
CA MET A 373 -9.83 -1.50 8.64
C MET A 373 -9.98 -2.00 10.08
N GLN A 374 -10.80 -3.03 10.30
CA GLN A 374 -10.98 -3.69 11.60
C GLN A 374 -9.70 -4.29 12.19
N ARG A 375 -8.64 -4.40 11.40
CA ARG A 375 -7.32 -4.95 11.78
C ARG A 375 -6.20 -3.91 11.72
N GLY A 376 -6.54 -2.62 11.61
CA GLY A 376 -5.60 -1.49 11.69
C GLY A 376 -5.01 -1.01 10.36
N VAL A 377 -5.45 -1.54 9.21
CA VAL A 377 -4.97 -1.06 7.90
C VAL A 377 -5.60 0.28 7.56
N SER A 378 -4.77 1.27 7.22
CA SER A 378 -5.20 2.62 6.79
C SER A 378 -5.90 2.58 5.42
N ILE A 379 -7.11 3.16 5.31
CA ILE A 379 -7.99 3.00 4.15
C ILE A 379 -8.19 4.31 3.38
N LEU A 380 -8.01 4.30 2.06
CA LEU A 380 -8.48 5.35 1.15
C LEU A 380 -9.62 4.82 0.28
N HIS A 381 -10.86 5.06 0.69
CA HIS A 381 -12.04 4.56 -0.01
C HIS A 381 -12.50 5.57 -1.09
N ILE A 382 -12.31 5.21 -2.36
CA ILE A 382 -12.68 6.00 -3.54
C ILE A 382 -13.99 5.44 -4.12
N ILE A 383 -15.09 5.76 -3.44
CA ILE A 383 -16.46 5.43 -3.86
C ILE A 383 -17.31 6.70 -4.01
N THR A 384 -18.27 6.68 -4.93
CA THR A 384 -19.16 7.82 -5.15
C THR A 384 -20.24 7.96 -4.07
N ASN A 385 -20.58 9.20 -3.69
CA ASN A 385 -21.67 9.53 -2.77
C ASN A 385 -22.46 10.77 -3.27
N PRO A 386 -23.72 10.62 -3.73
CA PRO A 386 -24.49 9.36 -3.79
C PRO A 386 -23.98 8.39 -4.87
N PHE A 387 -24.32 7.10 -4.70
CA PHE A 387 -24.08 6.03 -5.67
C PHE A 387 -24.64 6.35 -7.07
N PRO A 388 -24.12 5.71 -8.14
CA PRO A 388 -24.63 5.86 -9.49
C PRO A 388 -26.12 5.52 -9.55
N ARG A 389 -26.91 6.29 -10.31
CA ARG A 389 -28.37 6.07 -10.43
C ARG A 389 -28.73 4.67 -10.95
N VAL A 390 -27.78 4.01 -11.61
CA VAL A 390 -27.87 2.66 -12.18
C VAL A 390 -27.54 1.52 -11.21
N TRP A 391 -26.92 1.80 -10.05
CA TRP A 391 -26.49 0.81 -9.05
C TRP A 391 -27.55 -0.26 -8.75
N HIS A 392 -27.12 -1.52 -8.70
CA HIS A 392 -27.94 -2.74 -8.56
C HIS A 392 -29.12 -2.85 -9.56
N LYS A 393 -29.01 -2.29 -10.77
CA LYS A 393 -30.03 -2.41 -11.83
C LYS A 393 -29.39 -2.84 -13.14
N LEU A 394 -30.16 -3.51 -14.00
CA LEU A 394 -29.77 -3.88 -15.38
C LEU A 394 -29.33 -2.73 -16.30
N LYS A 395 -29.47 -1.47 -15.86
CA LYS A 395 -28.95 -0.30 -16.56
C LYS A 395 -27.52 0.06 -16.18
N ASP A 396 -26.89 -0.65 -15.23
CA ASP A 396 -25.44 -0.55 -15.05
C ASP A 396 -24.74 -1.44 -16.07
N ASP A 397 -24.87 -1.00 -17.32
CA ASP A 397 -24.30 -1.58 -18.53
C ASP A 397 -23.36 -0.56 -19.20
N ALA A 398 -22.79 -0.89 -20.36
CA ALA A 398 -21.87 0.00 -21.09
C ALA A 398 -22.42 1.42 -21.34
N SER A 399 -23.75 1.62 -21.38
CA SER A 399 -24.39 2.92 -21.58
C SER A 399 -24.49 3.80 -20.31
N ALA A 400 -24.13 3.26 -19.14
CA ALA A 400 -23.99 4.04 -17.91
C ALA A 400 -22.66 4.81 -17.83
N LEU A 401 -21.66 4.37 -18.59
CA LEU A 401 -20.28 4.85 -18.51
C LEU A 401 -20.05 6.12 -19.34
N ASP A 402 -19.33 7.07 -18.77
CA ASP A 402 -19.02 8.37 -19.37
C ASP A 402 -17.53 8.42 -19.71
N LYS A 403 -17.17 8.39 -21.01
CA LYS A 403 -15.77 8.24 -21.44
C LYS A 403 -14.85 9.34 -20.90
N ASP A 404 -15.32 10.58 -20.87
CA ASP A 404 -14.61 11.72 -20.25
C ASP A 404 -14.32 11.49 -18.75
N THR A 405 -15.29 10.95 -18.03
CA THR A 405 -15.16 10.59 -16.61
C THR A 405 -14.17 9.43 -16.41
N MET A 406 -14.21 8.40 -17.27
CA MET A 406 -13.27 7.28 -17.20
C MET A 406 -11.83 7.71 -17.50
N ILE A 407 -11.63 8.57 -18.51
CA ILE A 407 -10.33 9.17 -18.80
C ILE A 407 -9.83 9.97 -17.59
N ARG A 408 -10.67 10.81 -16.97
CA ARG A 408 -10.25 11.60 -15.81
C ARG A 408 -9.82 10.71 -14.63
N TRP A 409 -10.58 9.66 -14.30
CA TRP A 409 -10.19 8.70 -13.26
C TRP A 409 -8.85 8.03 -13.56
N ASN A 410 -8.62 7.61 -14.80
CA ASN A 410 -7.36 7.03 -15.22
C ASN A 410 -6.19 8.01 -15.03
N LEU A 411 -6.33 9.24 -15.50
CA LEU A 411 -5.30 10.26 -15.37
C LEU A 411 -5.00 10.62 -13.91
N ILE A 412 -6.03 10.77 -13.06
CA ILE A 412 -5.86 10.99 -11.61
C ILE A 412 -5.04 9.84 -11.01
N MET A 413 -5.42 8.59 -11.24
CA MET A 413 -4.72 7.43 -10.66
C MET A 413 -3.29 7.29 -11.18
N ARG A 414 -3.03 7.57 -12.46
CA ARG A 414 -1.67 7.57 -13.03
C ARG A 414 -0.76 8.61 -12.39
N VAL A 415 -1.24 9.85 -12.19
CA VAL A 415 -0.47 10.91 -11.52
C VAL A 415 -0.28 10.57 -10.05
N PHE A 416 -1.36 10.32 -9.33
CA PHE A 416 -1.33 10.01 -7.89
C PHE A 416 -0.43 8.82 -7.55
N MET A 417 -0.54 7.69 -8.27
CA MET A 417 0.30 6.52 -8.00
C MET A 417 1.75 6.72 -8.46
N SER A 418 2.01 7.57 -9.46
CA SER A 418 3.39 7.96 -9.81
C SER A 418 4.02 8.79 -8.69
N GLU A 419 3.29 9.73 -8.10
CA GLU A 419 3.76 10.57 -7.01
C GLU A 419 3.90 9.78 -5.70
N TYR A 420 2.94 8.91 -5.40
CA TYR A 420 2.99 7.97 -4.27
C TYR A 420 4.26 7.12 -4.32
N LEU A 421 4.56 6.55 -5.49
CA LEU A 421 5.68 5.61 -5.70
C LEU A 421 6.96 6.30 -6.20
N GLY A 422 7.05 7.64 -6.18
CA GLY A 422 8.25 8.38 -6.60
C GLY A 422 8.72 8.03 -8.02
N LEU A 423 7.80 7.75 -8.95
CA LEU A 423 8.09 7.44 -10.34
C LEU A 423 8.44 8.72 -11.10
N GLU A 424 9.40 8.64 -12.01
CA GLU A 424 9.81 9.77 -12.86
C GLU A 424 9.47 9.48 -14.34
N PRO A 425 8.29 9.90 -14.83
CA PRO A 425 7.95 9.89 -16.25
C PRO A 425 8.91 10.77 -17.05
N ASP A 426 9.19 10.36 -18.29
CA ASP A 426 10.06 11.13 -19.19
C ASP A 426 9.38 12.43 -19.63
N GLU A 427 10.03 13.57 -19.36
CA GLU A 427 9.55 14.86 -19.87
C GLU A 427 9.58 14.91 -21.41
N LYS A 428 8.46 15.27 -22.01
CA LYS A 428 8.37 15.61 -23.42
C LYS A 428 9.14 16.90 -23.71
N LYS A 429 10.46 16.80 -23.89
CA LYS A 429 11.28 17.87 -24.50
C LYS A 429 10.70 18.20 -25.86
N GLY A 430 10.00 19.33 -25.94
CA GLY A 430 9.33 19.77 -27.16
C GLY A 430 10.31 19.81 -28.33
N LYS A 431 9.96 19.18 -29.45
CA LYS A 431 10.71 19.36 -30.70
C LYS A 431 10.52 20.80 -31.17
N LEU A 432 11.43 21.68 -30.76
CA LEU A 432 11.71 22.91 -31.49
C LEU A 432 12.04 22.51 -32.93
N SER A 433 11.11 22.78 -33.84
CA SER A 433 11.38 22.69 -35.27
C SER A 433 12.47 23.72 -35.58
N ARG A 434 13.66 23.23 -35.93
CA ARG A 434 14.74 24.07 -36.45
C ARG A 434 14.36 24.52 -37.85
N ASP A 435 13.52 25.55 -37.91
CA ASP A 435 13.39 26.34 -39.12
C ASP A 435 14.71 27.11 -39.31
N ASN A 436 15.23 27.14 -40.53
CA ASN A 436 16.60 27.59 -40.77
C ASN A 436 16.66 29.12 -40.88
N GLY A 437 16.82 29.79 -39.73
CA GLY A 437 17.04 31.24 -39.63
C GLY A 437 17.98 31.61 -38.48
N ASP A 438 19.02 32.35 -38.84
CA ASP A 438 19.91 33.19 -38.01
C ASP A 438 20.59 32.60 -36.75
N LEU A 439 21.90 32.37 -36.91
CA LEU A 439 22.86 32.26 -35.82
C LEU A 439 23.12 33.64 -35.18
N ILE A 440 22.81 33.79 -33.89
CA ILE A 440 23.62 34.63 -32.98
C ILE A 440 23.98 33.79 -31.76
N ASP A 441 25.26 33.80 -31.42
CA ASP A 441 25.87 33.02 -30.35
C ASP A 441 25.71 33.71 -28.98
N LEU A 442 25.45 32.91 -27.94
CA LEU A 442 25.46 33.35 -26.54
C LEU A 442 25.80 32.16 -25.61
N GLN A 443 26.85 31.42 -25.95
CA GLN A 443 27.37 30.27 -25.21
C GLN A 443 27.76 30.62 -23.76
N VAL A 444 26.95 30.16 -22.79
CA VAL A 444 27.25 30.16 -21.35
C VAL A 444 27.36 28.71 -20.87
N ASP A 445 28.55 28.13 -21.04
CA ASP A 445 28.83 26.77 -20.57
C ASP A 445 28.98 26.71 -19.04
N ILE A 446 27.96 26.20 -18.36
CA ILE A 446 28.11 25.65 -17.00
C ILE A 446 28.12 24.12 -17.12
N VAL A 447 29.27 23.58 -17.51
CA VAL A 447 29.55 22.14 -17.44
C VAL A 447 30.27 21.84 -16.13
N MET A 448 29.55 21.25 -15.18
CA MET A 448 30.14 20.54 -14.03
C MET A 448 29.83 19.05 -14.16
N ALA A 449 30.87 18.23 -14.03
CA ALA A 449 30.85 16.87 -14.59
C ALA A 449 30.36 15.79 -13.61
N THR A 450 29.58 14.85 -14.14
CA THR A 450 29.36 13.53 -13.54
C THR A 450 30.69 12.81 -13.33
N ARG A 451 30.91 12.27 -12.12
CA ARG A 451 32.22 11.77 -11.68
C ARG A 451 32.22 10.27 -11.38
N THR A 452 32.31 9.44 -12.41
CA THR A 452 32.59 8.00 -12.26
C THR A 452 34.10 7.74 -12.15
N LYS A 453 34.45 6.74 -11.34
CA LYS A 453 35.83 6.36 -10.97
C LYS A 453 36.34 5.27 -11.90
N HIS A 454 37.66 5.11 -12.05
CA HIS A 454 38.27 3.77 -12.14
C HIS A 454 39.77 3.75 -11.77
N ALA A 455 40.21 2.59 -11.26
CA ALA A 455 41.57 2.06 -11.09
C ALA A 455 42.74 2.94 -10.56
N ARG A 456 43.42 2.43 -9.52
CA ARG A 456 44.82 2.78 -9.19
C ARG A 456 45.78 1.96 -10.07
N ALA A 457 46.80 2.59 -10.63
CA ALA A 457 48.08 1.98 -10.97
C ALA A 457 49.20 3.01 -10.73
N ALA A 458 50.40 2.58 -10.33
CA ALA A 458 51.50 3.47 -9.97
C ALA A 458 52.78 3.14 -10.74
N ALA A 459 53.33 4.13 -11.44
CA ALA A 459 54.67 4.11 -12.03
C ALA A 459 55.21 5.56 -12.11
N PRO A 460 56.50 5.81 -11.82
CA PRO A 460 57.07 7.15 -11.85
C PRO A 460 57.67 7.49 -13.23
N VAL A 461 57.55 8.76 -13.64
CA VAL A 461 58.29 9.32 -14.78
C VAL A 461 59.37 10.25 -14.25
N ARG A 462 60.60 10.10 -14.74
CA ARG A 462 61.75 10.95 -14.39
C ARG A 462 61.81 12.18 -15.29
N PHE A 463 62.33 13.29 -14.76
CA PHE A 463 62.89 14.37 -15.57
C PHE A 463 64.34 14.06 -15.94
N ALA A 464 64.76 14.51 -17.12
CA ALA A 464 66.15 14.63 -17.54
C ALA A 464 66.35 16.01 -18.18
N PRO A 465 67.50 16.68 -17.99
CA PRO A 465 67.82 17.91 -18.70
C PRO A 465 68.40 17.62 -20.08
N GLU A 466 68.19 18.52 -21.03
CA GLU A 466 68.92 18.54 -22.30
C GLU A 466 70.19 19.40 -22.17
N GLU A 467 71.23 19.01 -22.90
CA GLU A 467 72.53 19.69 -22.95
C GLU A 467 72.51 20.82 -24.00
N ILE A 468 73.43 21.77 -23.89
CA ILE A 468 73.63 22.84 -24.88
C ILE A 468 75.03 22.66 -25.46
N GLU A 469 75.12 22.49 -26.77
CA GLU A 469 76.40 22.49 -27.50
C GLU A 469 76.81 23.93 -27.85
N ASP A 470 78.08 24.27 -27.60
CA ASP A 470 78.69 25.53 -28.03
C ASP A 470 78.99 25.51 -29.55
N PHE A 471 78.87 26.66 -30.22
CA PHE A 471 79.31 26.84 -31.60
C PHE A 471 80.21 28.06 -31.74
N ASP A 472 81.46 27.82 -32.13
CA ASP A 472 82.54 28.82 -32.25
C ASP A 472 82.68 29.33 -33.70
N MET A 473 82.83 30.65 -33.86
CA MET A 473 83.26 31.33 -35.08
C MET A 473 83.98 32.65 -34.72
N GLY A 474 85.19 32.83 -35.25
CA GLY A 474 86.14 33.88 -34.83
C GLY A 474 86.04 35.25 -35.54
N ASP A 475 87.12 36.02 -35.37
CA ASP A 475 87.22 37.47 -35.59
C ASP A 475 87.01 37.98 -37.03
N VAL A 476 86.46 39.19 -37.19
CA VAL A 476 87.23 40.44 -37.47
C VAL A 476 86.31 41.67 -37.51
N GLN A 477 86.89 42.84 -37.24
CA GLN A 477 86.33 44.19 -37.11
C GLN A 477 85.48 44.69 -38.30
N ASP A 478 84.43 45.46 -38.00
CA ASP A 478 84.40 46.91 -38.30
C ASP A 478 83.37 47.64 -37.40
N ASP A 479 83.56 48.95 -37.18
CA ASP A 479 82.98 49.68 -36.03
C ASP A 479 81.71 50.52 -36.33
N ASP A 480 81.28 51.32 -35.34
CA ASP A 480 80.17 52.31 -35.36
C ASP A 480 78.73 51.78 -35.55
N GLY A 481 78.49 50.68 -36.26
CA GLY A 481 77.14 50.12 -36.43
C GLY A 481 76.60 49.34 -35.22
N VAL A 482 77.50 48.75 -34.42
CA VAL A 482 77.15 47.72 -33.42
C VAL A 482 76.70 48.33 -32.08
N ILE A 483 77.26 49.47 -31.68
CA ILE A 483 77.02 50.09 -30.36
C ILE A 483 75.55 50.52 -30.22
N ASP A 484 74.96 51.14 -31.26
CA ASP A 484 73.58 51.59 -31.22
C ASP A 484 72.60 50.41 -31.24
N MET A 485 72.89 49.35 -32.01
CA MET A 485 72.10 48.12 -32.00
C MET A 485 72.14 47.39 -30.65
N ILE A 486 73.29 47.36 -29.96
CA ILE A 486 73.40 46.85 -28.59
C ILE A 486 72.59 47.72 -27.61
N SER A 487 72.67 49.04 -27.73
CA SER A 487 71.89 49.98 -26.91
C SER A 487 70.38 49.75 -27.07
N ILE A 488 69.91 49.63 -28.33
CA ILE A 488 68.51 49.31 -28.67
C ILE A 488 68.10 47.93 -28.14
N MET A 489 68.95 46.90 -28.26
CA MET A 489 68.68 45.57 -27.68
C MET A 489 68.57 45.62 -26.15
N GLN A 490 69.45 46.34 -25.46
CA GLN A 490 69.40 46.51 -24.01
C GLN A 490 68.13 47.28 -23.58
N GLU A 491 67.74 48.33 -24.31
CA GLU A 491 66.47 49.03 -24.15
C GLU A 491 65.27 48.09 -24.34
N PHE A 492 65.26 47.26 -25.39
CA PHE A 492 64.20 46.28 -25.63
C PHE A 492 64.14 45.20 -24.55
N GLN A 493 65.28 44.70 -24.07
CA GLN A 493 65.33 43.78 -22.93
C GLN A 493 64.83 44.44 -21.64
N LYS A 494 65.23 45.69 -21.33
CA LYS A 494 64.68 46.49 -20.22
C LYS A 494 63.16 46.61 -20.33
N LYS A 495 62.64 46.98 -21.50
CA LYS A 495 61.20 47.15 -21.78
C LYS A 495 60.44 45.82 -21.72
N LYS A 496 61.04 44.70 -22.13
CA LYS A 496 60.47 43.34 -22.05
C LYS A 496 60.43 42.83 -20.60
N ASN A 497 61.51 42.99 -19.85
CA ASN A 497 61.61 42.59 -18.45
C ASN A 497 60.71 43.46 -17.54
N ALA A 498 60.63 44.77 -17.82
CA ALA A 498 59.66 45.65 -17.18
C ALA A 498 58.21 45.17 -17.43
N LYS A 499 57.81 44.94 -18.68
CA LYS A 499 56.46 44.44 -19.02
C LYS A 499 56.15 43.07 -18.41
N ALA A 500 57.13 42.17 -18.30
CA ALA A 500 56.99 40.90 -17.59
C ALA A 500 56.76 41.10 -16.08
N SER A 501 57.56 41.97 -15.45
CA SER A 501 57.41 42.34 -14.04
C SER A 501 56.06 42.99 -13.75
N THR A 502 55.61 43.95 -14.57
CA THR A 502 54.29 44.60 -14.41
C THR A 502 53.13 43.62 -14.58
N ARG A 503 53.22 42.65 -15.50
CA ARG A 503 52.22 41.57 -15.64
C ARG A 503 52.19 40.66 -14.41
N SER A 504 53.35 40.30 -13.86
CA SER A 504 53.44 39.52 -12.62
C SER A 504 52.82 40.27 -11.43
N ALA A 505 53.18 41.54 -11.26
CA ALA A 505 52.63 42.40 -10.21
C ALA A 505 51.10 42.53 -10.34
N ALA A 506 50.57 42.87 -11.52
CA ALA A 506 49.14 43.00 -11.76
C ALA A 506 48.37 41.69 -11.52
N PHE A 507 48.97 40.54 -11.85
CA PHE A 507 48.40 39.22 -11.54
C PHE A 507 48.34 38.96 -10.03
N GLN A 508 49.41 39.26 -9.27
CA GLN A 508 49.40 39.13 -7.81
C GLN A 508 48.41 40.11 -7.15
N THR A 509 48.30 41.34 -7.64
CA THR A 509 47.26 42.29 -7.18
C THR A 509 45.85 41.75 -7.43
N LYS A 510 45.57 41.22 -8.63
CA LYS A 510 44.25 40.63 -8.95
C LYS A 510 43.96 39.39 -8.11
N LYS A 511 44.96 38.51 -7.91
CA LYS A 511 44.86 37.33 -7.02
C LYS A 511 44.56 37.74 -5.57
N ASN A 512 45.28 38.72 -5.03
CA ASN A 512 45.10 39.18 -3.66
C ASN A 512 43.73 39.86 -3.47
N ALA A 513 43.25 40.62 -4.46
CA ALA A 513 41.89 41.15 -4.46
C ALA A 513 40.83 40.03 -4.46
N LEU A 514 41.00 38.99 -5.27
CA LEU A 514 40.11 37.82 -5.32
C LEU A 514 40.06 37.06 -3.98
N ILE A 515 41.22 36.81 -3.37
CA ILE A 515 41.32 36.17 -2.04
C ILE A 515 40.70 37.06 -0.95
N SER A 516 40.88 38.39 -1.05
CA SER A 516 40.25 39.33 -0.12
C SER A 516 38.73 39.40 -0.29
N GLY A 517 38.21 39.26 -1.51
CA GLY A 517 36.78 39.17 -1.80
C GLY A 517 36.17 37.91 -1.17
N ALA A 518 36.72 36.73 -1.52
CA ALA A 518 36.26 35.45 -1.00
C ALA A 518 36.31 35.36 0.54
N ARG A 519 37.30 36.00 1.19
CA ARG A 519 37.34 36.11 2.67
C ARG A 519 36.20 36.97 3.22
N LYS A 520 35.94 38.15 2.64
CA LYS A 520 34.86 39.05 3.05
C LYS A 520 33.48 38.42 2.85
N GLU A 521 33.33 37.63 1.79
CA GLU A 521 32.14 36.86 1.46
C GLU A 521 31.92 35.72 2.48
N ALA A 522 32.96 34.92 2.77
CA ALA A 522 32.92 33.89 3.80
C ALA A 522 32.65 34.45 5.21
N GLU A 523 33.24 35.60 5.57
CA GLU A 523 32.93 36.32 6.82
C GLU A 523 31.48 36.78 6.91
N THR A 524 30.85 37.07 5.77
CA THR A 524 29.47 37.55 5.68
C THR A 524 28.49 36.38 5.74
N MET A 525 28.71 35.33 4.96
CA MET A 525 27.99 34.07 5.05
C MET A 525 28.06 33.47 6.47
N ALA A 526 29.23 33.53 7.12
CA ALA A 526 29.37 33.07 8.52
C ALA A 526 28.66 33.98 9.53
N ARG A 527 28.43 35.26 9.22
CA ARG A 527 27.66 36.20 10.05
C ARG A 527 26.16 35.95 9.91
N GLU A 528 25.70 35.76 8.68
CA GLU A 528 24.31 35.45 8.33
C GLU A 528 23.91 34.07 8.84
N GLY A 529 24.73 33.04 8.66
CA GLY A 529 24.50 31.71 9.21
C GLY A 529 24.42 31.70 10.75
N ARG A 530 25.21 32.52 11.45
CA ARG A 530 25.05 32.71 12.91
C ARG A 530 23.74 33.39 13.26
N ALA A 531 23.34 34.45 12.54
CA ALA A 531 22.07 35.13 12.78
C ALA A 531 20.86 34.19 12.56
N TYR A 532 20.92 33.35 11.51
CA TYR A 532 19.92 32.32 11.24
C TYR A 532 19.87 31.25 12.34
N ILE A 533 21.02 30.78 12.83
CA ILE A 533 21.08 29.82 13.95
C ILE A 533 20.46 30.40 15.23
N GLU A 534 20.73 31.67 15.58
CA GLU A 534 20.08 32.30 16.73
C GLU A 534 18.57 32.49 16.50
N GLN A 535 18.14 32.86 15.29
CA GLN A 535 16.71 32.93 14.94
C GLN A 535 16.00 31.56 15.07
N CYS A 536 16.67 30.48 14.66
CA CYS A 536 16.17 29.11 14.86
C CYS A 536 16.08 28.74 16.34
N LYS A 537 17.04 29.15 17.20
CA LYS A 537 16.91 28.96 18.65
C LYS A 537 15.73 29.71 19.22
N THR A 538 15.57 31.00 18.92
CA THR A 538 14.42 31.79 19.39
C THR A 538 13.10 31.12 19.01
N ARG A 539 12.99 30.61 17.79
CA ARG A 539 11.79 29.90 17.33
C ARG A 539 11.58 28.54 18.01
N ILE A 540 12.65 27.83 18.38
CA ILE A 540 12.57 26.60 19.20
C ILE A 540 12.13 26.93 20.64
N ASP A 541 12.63 28.03 21.22
CA ASP A 541 12.23 28.46 22.56
C ASP A 541 10.77 29.01 22.57
N GLU A 542 10.32 29.65 21.49
CA GLU A 542 8.91 30.00 21.26
C GLU A 542 8.00 28.77 21.17
N MET A 543 8.40 27.73 20.42
CA MET A 543 7.65 26.47 20.34
C MET A 543 7.63 25.73 21.70
N ARG A 544 8.73 25.75 22.45
CA ARG A 544 8.81 25.20 23.81
C ARG A 544 7.95 25.96 24.83
N ALA A 545 7.78 27.26 24.66
CA ALA A 545 6.82 28.01 25.46
C ALA A 545 5.36 27.58 25.16
N GLN A 546 5.07 27.18 23.92
CA GLN A 546 3.77 26.65 23.49
C GLN A 546 3.56 25.17 23.87
N GLU A 547 4.62 24.43 24.17
CA GLU A 547 4.63 23.00 24.56
C GLU A 547 3.98 22.74 25.95
N THR A 548 3.48 23.78 26.63
CA THR A 548 2.96 23.71 28.01
C THR A 548 1.46 23.41 28.13
N VAL A 549 0.72 23.29 27.03
CA VAL A 549 -0.76 23.15 27.04
C VAL A 549 -1.23 21.68 27.19
N THR A 550 -0.38 20.70 26.88
CA THR A 550 -0.74 19.27 26.90
C THR A 550 -1.06 18.74 28.30
N ASP A 551 -0.28 19.11 29.32
CA ASP A 551 -0.52 18.68 30.71
C ASP A 551 -1.80 19.30 31.30
N GLU A 552 -2.12 20.57 30.98
CA GLU A 552 -3.36 21.19 31.43
C GLU A 552 -4.58 20.62 30.68
N MET A 553 -4.49 20.39 29.36
CA MET A 553 -5.55 19.68 28.63
C MET A 553 -5.77 18.25 29.15
N MET A 554 -4.70 17.50 29.44
CA MET A 554 -4.83 16.16 30.02
C MET A 554 -5.49 16.20 31.40
N LYS A 555 -5.21 17.22 32.21
CA LYS A 555 -5.82 17.43 33.52
C LYS A 555 -7.32 17.72 33.41
N ASP A 556 -7.72 18.60 32.48
CA ASP A 556 -9.14 18.90 32.21
C ASP A 556 -9.87 17.66 31.65
N VAL A 557 -9.25 16.91 30.73
CA VAL A 557 -9.80 15.65 30.19
C VAL A 557 -9.95 14.60 31.27
N MET A 558 -8.96 14.41 32.16
CA MET A 558 -9.07 13.50 33.30
C MET A 558 -10.16 13.94 34.29
N GLN A 559 -10.36 15.25 34.48
CA GLN A 559 -11.43 15.77 35.33
C GLN A 559 -12.82 15.53 34.70
N LEU A 560 -12.95 15.69 33.39
CA LEU A 560 -14.16 15.33 32.63
C LEU A 560 -14.45 13.83 32.72
N TRP A 561 -13.41 12.99 32.63
CA TRP A 561 -13.53 11.54 32.76
C TRP A 561 -13.99 11.12 34.15
N SER A 562 -13.45 11.73 35.22
CA SER A 562 -13.91 11.51 36.60
C SER A 562 -15.40 11.81 36.76
N VAL A 563 -15.85 12.97 36.26
CA VAL A 563 -17.27 13.36 36.32
C VAL A 563 -18.17 12.41 35.53
N HIS A 564 -17.68 11.88 34.40
CA HIS A 564 -18.41 10.87 33.63
C HIS A 564 -18.49 9.53 34.39
N GLU A 565 -17.40 9.07 35.01
CA GLU A 565 -17.36 7.85 35.80
C GLU A 565 -18.26 7.97 37.06
N ASP A 566 -18.17 9.08 37.80
CA ASP A 566 -19.06 9.38 38.93
C ASP A 566 -20.54 9.35 38.50
N SER A 567 -20.85 9.88 37.31
CA SER A 567 -22.21 9.87 36.74
C SER A 567 -22.67 8.46 36.33
N PHE A 568 -21.75 7.64 35.82
CA PHE A 568 -22.02 6.26 35.42
C PHE A 568 -22.22 5.36 36.65
N GLN A 569 -21.35 5.47 37.66
CA GLN A 569 -21.50 4.78 38.94
C GLN A 569 -22.77 5.22 39.68
N ALA A 570 -23.13 6.51 39.63
CA ALA A 570 -24.43 6.98 40.12
C ALA A 570 -25.60 6.30 39.41
N LEU A 571 -25.57 6.19 38.07
CA LEU A 571 -26.60 5.49 37.29
C LEU A 571 -26.70 3.99 37.65
N LEU A 572 -25.55 3.31 37.80
CA LEU A 572 -25.49 1.91 38.25
C LEU A 572 -26.07 1.73 39.65
N SER A 573 -25.79 2.66 40.57
CA SER A 573 -26.29 2.61 41.95
C SER A 573 -27.82 2.76 42.09
N VAL A 574 -28.51 3.25 41.04
CA VAL A 574 -29.98 3.30 40.99
C VAL A 574 -30.59 1.92 40.67
N TYR A 575 -29.83 1.01 40.06
CA TYR A 575 -30.29 -0.32 39.67
C TYR A 575 -29.32 -1.48 39.99
N PRO A 576 -28.88 -1.69 41.26
CA PRO A 576 -27.95 -2.77 41.60
C PRO A 576 -28.51 -4.16 41.24
N GLU A 577 -29.77 -4.40 41.61
CA GLU A 577 -30.52 -5.64 41.33
C GLU A 577 -30.57 -5.96 39.83
N LEU A 578 -30.58 -4.96 38.94
CA LEU A 578 -30.69 -5.17 37.49
C LEU A 578 -29.44 -5.82 36.89
N ILE A 579 -28.29 -5.75 37.57
CA ILE A 579 -27.03 -6.37 37.13
C ILE A 579 -26.74 -7.61 37.97
N GLU A 580 -26.84 -7.51 39.30
CA GLU A 580 -26.49 -8.60 40.22
C GLU A 580 -27.47 -9.77 40.20
N ASP A 581 -28.78 -9.56 39.97
CA ASP A 581 -29.74 -10.66 39.84
C ASP A 581 -29.84 -11.16 38.39
N LEU A 582 -29.87 -10.25 37.42
CA LEU A 582 -30.20 -10.58 36.03
C LEU A 582 -29.14 -11.48 35.36
N SER A 583 -27.86 -11.29 35.68
CA SER A 583 -26.78 -12.11 35.13
C SER A 583 -26.78 -13.55 35.70
N PRO A 584 -26.76 -13.78 37.03
CA PRO A 584 -26.91 -15.11 37.62
C PRO A 584 -28.22 -15.81 37.27
N GLN A 585 -29.37 -15.11 37.24
CA GLN A 585 -30.64 -15.71 36.85
C GLN A 585 -30.62 -16.18 35.38
N ARG A 586 -30.07 -15.36 34.45
CA ARG A 586 -29.89 -15.79 33.06
C ARG A 586 -28.95 -16.99 32.94
N ALA A 587 -27.82 -16.99 33.66
CA ALA A 587 -26.91 -18.12 33.69
C ALA A 587 -27.56 -19.41 34.22
N GLN A 588 -28.34 -19.32 35.30
CA GLN A 588 -29.11 -20.46 35.83
C GLN A 588 -30.16 -20.97 34.84
N ILE A 589 -30.91 -20.08 34.18
CA ILE A 589 -31.92 -20.45 33.17
C ILE A 589 -31.27 -21.15 31.97
N VAL A 590 -30.15 -20.64 31.45
CA VAL A 590 -29.39 -21.24 30.34
C VAL A 590 -28.85 -22.62 30.73
N ASN A 591 -28.23 -22.74 31.91
CA ASN A 591 -27.68 -24.00 32.39
C ASN A 591 -28.78 -25.06 32.66
N ALA A 592 -29.92 -24.66 33.23
CA ALA A 592 -31.07 -25.54 33.42
C ALA A 592 -31.67 -25.99 32.07
N ALA A 593 -31.74 -25.10 31.07
CA ALA A 593 -32.18 -25.46 29.73
C ALA A 593 -31.20 -26.44 29.05
N SER A 594 -29.90 -26.26 29.18
CA SER A 594 -28.89 -27.20 28.66
C SER A 594 -29.02 -28.58 29.32
N ALA A 595 -29.14 -28.63 30.66
CA ALA A 595 -29.33 -29.87 31.39
C ALA A 595 -30.62 -30.62 30.97
N MET A 596 -31.71 -29.91 30.67
CA MET A 596 -32.92 -30.54 30.10
C MET A 596 -32.70 -31.08 28.67
N LEU A 597 -31.95 -30.37 27.82
CA LEU A 597 -31.64 -30.78 26.45
C LEU A 597 -30.73 -32.02 26.38
N GLU A 598 -29.87 -32.21 27.38
CA GLU A 598 -29.01 -33.38 27.53
C GLU A 598 -29.76 -34.59 28.12
N THR A 599 -30.53 -34.38 29.19
CA THR A 599 -31.22 -35.47 29.92
C THR A 599 -32.43 -36.05 29.18
N HIS A 600 -33.07 -35.31 28.29
CA HIS A 600 -34.32 -35.73 27.62
C HIS A 600 -34.21 -35.79 26.08
N PRO A 601 -33.27 -36.57 25.50
CA PRO A 601 -32.98 -36.56 24.06
C PRO A 601 -34.17 -36.97 23.18
N LEU A 602 -35.01 -37.91 23.64
CA LEU A 602 -36.22 -38.34 22.94
C LEU A 602 -37.30 -37.24 22.91
N ALA A 603 -37.45 -36.48 24.00
CA ALA A 603 -38.37 -35.34 24.03
C ALA A 603 -37.87 -34.20 23.15
N ARG A 604 -36.55 -33.95 23.14
CA ARG A 604 -35.88 -33.01 22.23
C ARG A 604 -36.11 -33.39 20.76
N GLU A 605 -36.01 -34.67 20.41
CA GLU A 605 -36.26 -35.14 19.04
C GLU A 605 -37.74 -35.05 18.66
N ALA A 606 -38.66 -35.42 19.56
CA ALA A 606 -40.10 -35.28 19.35
C ALA A 606 -40.51 -33.80 19.20
N SER A 607 -39.91 -32.91 19.98
CA SER A 607 -40.08 -31.46 19.87
C SER A 607 -39.57 -30.95 18.52
N ARG A 608 -38.34 -31.28 18.13
CA ARG A 608 -37.76 -30.94 16.81
C ARG A 608 -38.65 -31.41 15.65
N LYS A 609 -39.18 -32.65 15.71
CA LYS A 609 -40.12 -33.20 14.72
C LYS A 609 -41.45 -32.44 14.68
N ARG A 610 -41.99 -32.01 15.84
CA ARG A 610 -43.19 -31.16 15.91
C ARG A 610 -42.92 -29.75 15.37
N LEU A 611 -41.76 -29.16 15.67
CA LEU A 611 -41.34 -27.84 15.19
C LEU A 611 -41.16 -27.83 13.67
N MET A 612 -40.47 -28.81 13.10
CA MET A 612 -40.33 -28.97 11.65
C MET A 612 -41.69 -29.20 10.96
N LYS A 613 -42.61 -29.97 11.57
CA LYS A 613 -43.97 -30.14 11.05
C LYS A 613 -44.76 -28.82 11.04
N ASN A 614 -44.63 -28.00 12.08
CA ASN A 614 -45.28 -26.70 12.15
C ASN A 614 -44.67 -25.70 11.17
N ALA A 615 -43.34 -25.61 11.07
CA ALA A 615 -42.65 -24.75 10.11
C ALA A 615 -43.03 -25.10 8.66
N ARG A 616 -43.06 -26.40 8.33
CA ARG A 616 -43.54 -26.89 7.03
C ARG A 616 -45.00 -26.52 6.76
N LYS A 617 -45.90 -26.71 7.74
CA LYS A 617 -47.31 -26.32 7.61
C LYS A 617 -47.47 -24.81 7.37
N ASN A 618 -46.67 -23.98 8.06
CA ASN A 618 -46.70 -22.53 7.90
C ASN A 618 -46.16 -22.10 6.51
N MET A 619 -45.12 -22.77 6.01
CA MET A 619 -44.59 -22.57 4.66
C MET A 619 -45.61 -22.99 3.59
N GLU A 620 -46.24 -24.15 3.73
CA GLU A 620 -47.31 -24.63 2.85
C GLU A 620 -48.52 -23.68 2.86
N ALA A 621 -48.90 -23.14 4.03
CA ALA A 621 -49.96 -22.12 4.13
C ALA A 621 -49.57 -20.76 3.52
N GLY A 622 -48.31 -20.35 3.63
CA GLY A 622 -47.79 -19.13 2.98
C GLY A 622 -47.79 -19.26 1.45
N ILE A 623 -47.36 -20.42 0.93
CA ILE A 623 -47.42 -20.75 -0.50
C ILE A 623 -48.87 -20.75 -1.00
N GLU A 624 -49.83 -21.27 -0.23
CA GLU A 624 -51.24 -21.26 -0.63
C GLU A 624 -51.84 -19.85 -0.59
N ALA A 625 -51.49 -19.02 0.40
CA ALA A 625 -51.90 -17.61 0.45
C ALA A 625 -51.35 -16.80 -0.74
N GLN A 626 -50.15 -17.14 -1.24
CA GLN A 626 -49.55 -16.54 -2.43
C GLN A 626 -50.19 -16.96 -3.78
N LYS A 627 -51.16 -17.89 -3.78
CA LYS A 627 -51.93 -18.29 -4.98
C LYS A 627 -53.29 -17.59 -5.11
N VAL A 628 -53.65 -16.74 -4.15
CA VAL A 628 -54.97 -16.05 -4.09
C VAL A 628 -54.80 -14.54 -4.38
N VAL A 629 -53.73 -14.18 -5.10
CA VAL A 629 -53.40 -12.86 -5.63
C VAL A 629 -52.94 -13.05 -7.08
#